data_AF-A0A1E7PZQ9-F1
#
_entry.id   AF-A0A1E7PZQ9-F1
#
_cell.length_a   1.000
_cell.length_b   1.000
_cell.length_c   1.000
_cell.angle_alpha   90.00
_cell.angle_beta   90.00
_cell.angle_gamma   90.00
#
_symmetry.space_group_name_H-M   'P 1'
#
loop_
_entity.id
_entity.type
_entity.pdbx_description
1 polymer ?
#
loop_
_entity_poly.entity_id
_entity_poly.type
_entity_poly.pdbx_seq_one_letter_code
_entity_poly.pdbx_strand_id
1 'polypeptide(L)' 'MRPVSLQTFIDIVYVDDKEPPSLATIRRRCPEIPGAFKDGRRWRIDLDVYYETMNRRVRGLPECRQELGFLQNLAEQLT' A
#
# COMPACT_ATOMS: atom_id res chain seq x y z
N MET A 1 9.14 8.11 -8.18
CA MET A 1 9.43 6.73 -7.75
C MET A 1 10.56 6.79 -6.74
N ARG A 2 10.27 6.45 -5.48
CA ARG A 2 11.22 6.41 -4.36
C ARG A 2 11.33 4.98 -3.82
N PRO A 3 12.08 4.09 -4.48
CA PRO A 3 12.19 2.69 -4.09
C PRO A 3 13.14 2.50 -2.89
N VAL A 4 12.62 1.96 -1.79
CA VAL A 4 13.37 1.71 -0.55
C VAL A 4 13.50 0.22 -0.24
N SER A 5 14.45 -0.12 0.63
CA SER A 5 14.58 -1.48 1.16
C SER A 5 13.46 -1.78 2.16
N LEU A 6 13.22 -3.06 2.48
CA LEU A 6 12.23 -3.43 3.50
C LEU A 6 12.57 -2.86 4.88
N GLN A 7 13.85 -2.79 5.24
CA GLN A 7 14.26 -2.21 6.53
C GLN A 7 13.95 -0.71 6.56
N THR A 8 14.37 0.02 5.53
CA THR A 8 14.09 1.45 5.40
C THR A 8 12.59 1.74 5.37
N PHE A 9 11.79 0.88 4.75
CA PHE A 9 10.33 0.99 4.79
C PHE A 9 9.79 0.88 6.22
N ILE A 10 10.30 -0.08 7.01
CA ILE A 10 9.91 -0.23 8.41
C ILE A 10 10.26 1.02 9.20
N ASP A 11 11.50 1.49 9.06
CA ASP A 11 12.02 2.65 9.80
C ASP A 11 11.28 3.95 9.47
N ILE A 12 10.68 4.06 8.27
CA ILE A 12 9.92 5.25 7.84
C ILE A 12 8.44 5.14 8.20
N VAL A 13 7.80 4.01 7.91
CA VAL A 13 6.34 3.87 8.04
C VAL A 13 5.92 3.56 9.47
N TYR A 14 6.77 2.87 10.22
CA TYR A 14 6.51 2.47 11.60
C TYR A 14 7.45 3.18 12.58
N VAL A 15 7.90 4.40 12.23
CA VAL A 15 8.86 5.19 13.02
C VAL A 15 8.36 5.49 14.44
N ASP A 16 7.04 5.66 14.59
CA ASP A 16 6.38 5.99 15.86
C ASP A 16 5.86 4.74 16.59
N ASP A 17 5.98 3.55 15.99
CA ASP A 17 5.53 2.31 16.61
C ASP A 17 6.55 1.84 17.64
N LYS A 18 6.09 1.58 18.87
CA LYS A 18 6.94 1.04 19.95
C LYS A 18 7.50 -0.36 19.62
N GLU A 19 6.75 -1.13 18.87
CA GLU A 19 7.10 -2.49 18.44
C GLU A 19 6.79 -2.65 16.94
N PRO A 20 7.68 -2.15 16.06
CA PRO A 20 7.46 -2.25 14.62
C PRO A 20 7.49 -3.71 14.15
N PRO A 21 6.79 -4.04 13.06
CA PRO A 21 6.78 -5.40 12.53
C PRO A 21 8.18 -5.85 12.09
N SER A 22 8.50 -7.12 12.37
CA SER A 22 9.78 -7.69 11.94
C SER A 22 9.94 -7.67 10.41
N LEU A 23 11.19 -7.65 9.94
CA LEU A 23 11.50 -7.73 8.51
C LEU A 23 10.92 -9.00 7.86
N ALA A 24 10.88 -10.12 8.59
CA ALA A 24 10.25 -11.36 8.12
C ALA A 24 8.73 -11.20 7.93
N THR A 25 8.07 -10.51 8.87
CA THR A 25 6.63 -10.19 8.80
C THR A 25 6.33 -9.34 7.58
N ILE A 26 7.07 -8.25 7.38
CA ILE A 26 6.89 -7.38 6.20
C ILE A 26 7.17 -8.15 4.91
N ARG A 27 8.24 -8.95 4.86
CA ARG A 27 8.59 -9.75 3.68
C ARG A 27 7.49 -10.73 3.27
N ARG A 28 6.81 -11.35 4.24
CA ARG A 28 5.67 -12.25 3.96
C ARG A 28 4.50 -11.50 3.35
N ARG A 29 4.28 -10.25 3.78
CA ARG A 29 3.18 -9.39 3.32
C ARG A 29 3.49 -8.58 2.07
N CYS A 30 4.74 -8.58 1.58
CA CYS A 30 5.12 -7.83 0.38
C CYS A 30 4.15 -7.96 -0.81
N PRO A 31 3.59 -9.13 -1.15
CA PRO A 31 2.63 -9.23 -2.25
C PRO A 31 1.36 -8.37 -2.09
N GLU A 32 0.99 -8.02 -0.85
CA GLU A 32 -0.19 -7.23 -0.50
C GLU A 32 0.13 -5.75 -0.24
N ILE A 33 1.42 -5.39 -0.11
CA ILE A 33 1.85 -4.03 0.20
C ILE A 33 1.86 -3.22 -1.10
N PRO A 34 1.09 -2.11 -1.19
CA PRO A 34 1.10 -1.25 -2.36
C PRO A 34 2.50 -0.72 -2.66
N GLY A 35 2.89 -0.72 -3.93
CA GLY A 35 4.22 -0.28 -4.36
C GLY A 35 5.34 -1.30 -4.11
N ALA A 36 5.05 -2.49 -3.57
CA ALA A 36 6.04 -3.55 -3.43
C ALA A 36 6.33 -4.22 -4.78
N PHE A 37 7.62 -4.40 -5.08
CA PHE A 37 8.07 -5.08 -6.29
C PHE A 37 9.39 -5.85 -6.03
N LYS A 38 9.69 -6.80 -6.92
CA LYS A 38 10.96 -7.53 -6.90
C LYS A 38 12.00 -6.82 -7.76
N ASP A 39 13.12 -6.48 -7.15
CA ASP A 39 14.36 -6.00 -7.78
C ASP A 39 15.37 -7.17 -7.76
N GLY A 40 15.34 -7.98 -8.82
CA GLY A 40 16.03 -9.27 -8.88
C GLY A 40 15.52 -10.24 -7.81
N ARG A 41 16.36 -10.55 -6.82
CA ARG A 41 16.03 -11.44 -5.68
C ARG A 41 15.54 -10.69 -4.44
N ARG A 42 15.58 -9.36 -4.44
CA ARG A 42 15.26 -8.52 -3.27
C ARG A 42 13.90 -7.87 -3.46
N TRP A 43 13.16 -7.70 -2.36
CA TRP A 43 11.96 -6.89 -2.35
C TRP A 43 12.33 -5.43 -2.11
N ARG A 44 11.65 -4.54 -2.81
CA ARG A 44 11.69 -3.10 -2.62
C ARG A 44 10.28 -2.55 -2.62
N ILE A 45 10.08 -1.40 -1.99
CA ILE A 45 8.78 -0.73 -1.91
C ILE A 45 8.94 0.69 -2.42
N ASP A 46 8.13 1.10 -3.39
CA ASP A 46 8.05 2.49 -3.81
C ASP A 46 7.16 3.29 -2.85
N LEU A 47 7.77 4.22 -2.12
CA LEU A 47 7.05 5.04 -1.16
C LEU A 47 6.04 5.97 -1.81
N ASP A 48 6.28 6.44 -3.03
CA ASP A 48 5.33 7.33 -3.72
C ASP A 48 4.00 6.59 -3.96
N VAL A 49 4.09 5.37 -4.49
CA VAL A 49 2.94 4.50 -4.76
C VAL A 49 2.26 4.07 -3.46
N TYR A 50 3.05 3.73 -2.44
CA TYR A 50 2.54 3.35 -1.14
C TYR A 50 1.70 4.47 -0.51
N TYR A 51 2.25 5.68 -0.41
CA TYR A 51 1.55 6.81 0.20
C TYR A 51 0.35 7.26 -0.61
N GLU A 52 0.44 7.27 -1.94
CA GLU A 52 -0.72 7.59 -2.78
C GLU A 52 -1.87 6.61 -2.51
N THR A 53 -1.58 5.32 -2.52
CA THR A 53 -2.58 4.26 -2.32
C THR A 53 -3.18 4.33 -0.91
N MET A 54 -2.35 4.50 0.12
CA MET A 54 -2.83 4.61 1.50
C MET A 54 -3.66 5.88 1.72
N ASN A 55 -3.27 7.01 1.12
CA ASN A 55 -4.06 8.24 1.20
C ASN A 55 -5.43 8.09 0.52
N ARG A 56 -5.51 7.36 -0.60
CA ARG A 56 -6.80 7.01 -1.23
C ARG A 56 -7.66 6.15 -0.31
N ARG A 57 -7.09 5.10 0.30
CA ARG A 57 -7.79 4.21 1.24
C ARG A 57 -8.33 4.97 2.46
N VAL A 58 -7.52 5.84 3.06
CA VAL A 58 -7.93 6.68 4.21
C VAL A 58 -9.10 7.60 3.86
N ARG A 59 -9.14 8.10 2.61
CA ARG A 59 -10.24 8.93 2.10
C ARG A 59 -11.48 8.11 1.67
N GLY A 60 -11.46 6.79 1.83
CA GLY A 60 -12.52 5.90 1.36
C GLY A 60 -12.66 5.87 -0.16
N LEU A 61 -11.61 6.23 -0.90
CA LEU A 61 -11.63 6.21 -2.35
C LEU A 61 -11.45 4.77 -2.87
N PRO A 62 -12.14 4.39 -3.95
CA PRO A 62 -12.04 3.04 -4.53
C PRO A 62 -10.61 2.69 -4.95
N GLU A 63 -10.22 1.42 -4.76
CA GLU A 63 -8.87 0.95 -5.09
C GLU A 63 -8.65 0.91 -6.60
N CYS A 64 -9.72 0.76 -7.38
CA CYS A 64 -9.66 0.77 -8.84
C CYS A 64 -10.87 1.49 -9.48
N ARG A 65 -10.70 1.89 -10.75
CA ARG A 65 -11.78 2.51 -11.55
C ARG A 65 -13.01 1.60 -11.70
N GLN A 66 -12.83 0.28 -11.67
CA GLN A 66 -13.93 -0.68 -11.76
C GLN A 66 -14.80 -0.68 -10.49
N GLU A 67 -14.19 -0.66 -9.30
CA GLU A 67 -14.93 -0.47 -8.04
C GLU A 67 -15.65 0.88 -8.03
N LEU A 68 -15.02 1.92 -8.56
CA LEU A 68 -15.62 3.25 -8.66
C LEU A 68 -16.88 3.24 -9.54
N GLY A 69 -16.82 2.56 -10.68
CA GLY A 69 -17.98 2.37 -11.56
C GLY A 69 -19.06 1.48 -10.93
N PHE A 70 -18.69 0.43 -10.20
CA PHE A 70 -19.64 -0.40 -9.46
C PHE A 70 -20.39 0.41 -8.40
N LEU A 71 -19.67 1.20 -7.59
CA LEU A 71 -20.27 2.03 -6.55
C LEU A 71 -21.17 3.12 -7.13
N GLN A 72 -20.79 3.73 -8.27
CA GLN A 72 -21.62 4.70 -8.98
C GLN A 72 -22.92 4.06 -9.48
N ASN A 73 -22.83 2.92 -10.17
CA ASN A 73 -24.01 2.19 -10.66
C ASN A 73 -24.95 1.76 -9.50
N LEU A 74 -24.37 1.33 -8.37
CA LEU A 74 -25.15 0.97 -7.19
C LEU A 74 -25.85 2.18 -6.56
N ALA A 75 -25.17 3.32 -6.47
CA ALA A 75 -25.75 4.54 -5.94
C ALA A 75 -26.94 5.03 -6.78
N GLU A 76 -26.82 4.97 -8.10
CA GLU A 76 -27.91 5.33 -9.03
C GLU A 76 -29.15 4.42 -8.88
N GLN A 77 -28.98 3.14 -8.53
CA GLN A 77 -30.09 2.20 -8.33
C GLN A 77 -30.82 2.35 -6.99
N LEU A 78 -30.22 3.05 -6.02
CA LEU A 78 -30.75 3.24 -4.67
C LEU A 78 -31.45 4.60 -4.48
N THR A 79 -31.44 5.46 -5.50
CA THR A 79 -32.19 6.74 -5.59
C THR A 79 -33.44 6.59 -6.44
#